data_AF-A0AAP2XPQ5-F1
#
_entry.id   AF-A0AAP2XPQ5-F1
#
_cell.length_a   1.000
_cell.length_b   1.000
_cell.length_c   1.000
_cell.angle_alpha   90.00
_cell.angle_beta   90.00
_cell.angle_gamma   90.00
#
_symmetry.space_group_name_H-M   'P 1'
#
loop_
_entity.id
_entity.type
_entity.pdbx_description
1 polymer ?
#
loop_
_entity_poly.entity_id
_entity_poly.type
_entity_poly.pdbx_seq_one_letter_code
_entity_poly.pdbx_strand_id
1 'polypeptide(L)' 'IQRGVIVIPKSTHVERIKENIDIFDFELNEEEMKQISSLDMGYSGSRAKHFDVEFVEMCLAKKIHD' A
#
# COMPACT_ATOMS: atom_id res chain seq x y z
N ILE A 1 0.59 -10.24 5.60
CA ILE A 1 0.84 -11.66 5.25
C ILE A 1 -0.30 -12.57 5.72
N GLN A 2 -0.84 -12.39 6.94
CA GLN A 2 -1.94 -13.20 7.49
C GLN A 2 -3.23 -13.22 6.64
N ARG A 3 -3.47 -12.19 5.80
CA ARG A 3 -4.56 -12.17 4.82
C ARG A 3 -4.25 -12.90 3.50
N GLY A 4 -3.10 -13.54 3.36
CA GLY A 4 -2.63 -14.18 2.13
C GLY A 4 -2.17 -13.22 1.02
N VAL A 5 -2.01 -11.93 1.32
CA VAL A 5 -1.59 -10.89 0.36
C VAL A 5 -0.09 -10.65 0.47
N ILE A 6 0.60 -10.69 -0.68
CA ILE A 6 2.03 -10.36 -0.80
C ILE A 6 2.20 -8.84 -0.66
N VAL A 7 3.16 -8.42 0.17
CA VAL A 7 3.45 -7.00 0.44
C VAL A 7 4.81 -6.61 -0.14
N ILE A 8 4.94 -5.38 -0.65
CA ILE A 8 6.17 -4.87 -1.29
C ILE A 8 6.55 -3.51 -0.64
N PRO A 9 7.04 -3.50 0.60
CA PRO A 9 7.41 -2.25 1.28
C PRO A 9 8.68 -1.64 0.65
N LYS A 10 8.66 -0.33 0.41
CA LYS A 10 9.81 0.43 -0.12
C LYS A 10 10.41 1.34 0.95
N SER A 11 11.73 1.32 1.09
CA SER A 11 12.49 2.25 1.92
C SER A 11 13.84 2.56 1.27
N THR A 12 14.38 3.75 1.56
CA THR A 12 15.77 4.14 1.23
C THR A 12 16.68 4.08 2.46
N HIS A 13 16.13 3.82 3.65
CA HIS A 13 16.87 3.69 4.90
C HIS A 13 17.07 2.22 5.25
N VAL A 14 18.32 1.83 5.47
CA VAL A 14 18.71 0.44 5.73
C VAL A 14 18.02 -0.14 6.97
N GLU A 15 17.96 0.61 8.07
CA GLU A 15 17.32 0.10 9.30
C GLU A 15 15.84 -0.22 9.08
N ARG A 16 15.11 0.64 8.34
CA ARG A 16 13.72 0.36 7.97
C ARG A 16 13.57 -0.85 7.04
N ILE A 17 14.55 -1.13 6.17
CA ILE A 17 14.50 -2.32 5.32
C ILE A 17 14.60 -3.57 6.18
N LYS A 18 15.47 -3.57 7.21
CA LYS A 18 15.60 -4.67 8.18
C LYS A 18 14.32 -4.81 9.01
N GLU A 19 13.79 -3.72 9.56
CA GLU A 19 12.55 -3.74 10.36
C GLU A 19 11.35 -4.24 9.53
N ASN A 20 11.21 -3.83 8.27
CA ASN A 20 10.09 -4.24 7.42
C ASN A 20 10.07 -5.74 7.11
N ILE A 21 11.23 -6.42 7.12
CA ILE A 21 11.31 -7.87 6.89
C ILE A 21 11.20 -8.66 8.20
N ASP A 22 11.52 -8.05 9.33
CA ASP A 22 11.48 -8.65 10.67
C ASP A 22 10.07 -8.60 11.27
N ILE A 23 9.11 -9.22 10.58
CA ILE A 23 7.69 -9.23 10.98
C ILE A 23 7.11 -10.64 11.15
N PHE A 24 7.97 -11.67 11.13
CA PHE A 24 7.56 -13.08 11.11
C PHE A 24 7.63 -13.76 12.49
N ASP A 25 8.10 -13.05 13.50
CA ASP A 25 8.22 -13.50 14.89
C ASP A 25 7.00 -13.15 15.75
N PHE A 26 6.01 -12.43 15.18
CA PHE A 26 4.74 -12.12 15.84
C PHE A 26 3.54 -12.40 14.93
N GLU A 27 2.36 -12.48 15.55
CA GLU A 27 1.09 -12.62 14.86
C GLU A 27 0.03 -11.72 15.51
N LEU A 28 -0.83 -11.10 14.70
CA LEU A 28 -1.97 -10.33 15.19
C LEU A 28 -3.14 -11.27 15.49
N ASN A 29 -3.80 -11.04 16.63
CA ASN A 29 -5.00 -11.77 17.00
C ASN A 29 -6.25 -11.27 16.24
N GLU A 30 -7.36 -11.99 16.37
CA GLU A 30 -8.60 -11.68 15.65
C GLU A 30 -9.16 -10.28 15.94
N GLU A 31 -9.04 -9.81 17.18
CA GLU A 31 -9.56 -8.50 17.58
C GLU A 31 -8.70 -7.37 17.00
N GLU A 32 -7.38 -7.51 17.05
CA GLU A 32 -6.45 -6.58 16.40
C GLU A 32 -6.70 -6.50 14.89
N MET A 33 -6.92 -7.65 14.25
CA MET A 33 -7.26 -7.73 12.82
C MET A 33 -8.60 -7.05 12.49
N LYS A 34 -9.61 -7.17 13.37
CA LYS A 34 -10.89 -6.45 13.24
C LYS A 34 -10.72 -4.94 13.37
N GLN A 35 -9.94 -4.50 14.36
CA GLN A 35 -9.65 -3.08 14.56
C GLN A 35 -8.97 -2.47 13.34
N ILE A 36 -7.95 -3.12 12.77
CA ILE A 36 -7.30 -2.67 11.53
C ILE A 36 -8.29 -2.61 10.37
N SER A 37 -9.17 -3.61 10.23
CA SER A 37 -10.15 -3.65 9.15
C SER A 37 -11.14 -2.48 9.22
N SER A 38 -11.45 -2.00 10.42
CA SER A 38 -12.34 -0.85 10.62
C SER A 38 -11.76 0.49 10.14
N LEU A 39 -10.45 0.54 9.83
CA LEU A 39 -9.77 1.74 9.32
C LEU A 39 -9.87 1.90 7.80
N ASP A 40 -10.51 0.97 7.08
CA ASP A 40 -10.71 1.11 5.64
C ASP A 40 -11.61 2.30 5.31
N MET A 41 -11.16 3.13 4.37
CA MET A 41 -11.87 4.32 3.89
C MET A 41 -12.16 4.24 2.38
N GLY A 42 -11.90 3.10 1.74
CA GLY A 42 -12.01 2.93 0.30
C GLY A 42 -11.09 3.88 -0.49
N TYR A 43 -11.58 4.37 -1.64
CA TYR A 43 -10.87 5.32 -2.49
C TYR A 43 -10.89 6.75 -1.92
N SER A 44 -10.13 6.99 -0.85
CA SER A 44 -9.95 8.32 -0.24
C SER A 44 -8.57 8.93 -0.52
N GLY A 45 -8.44 10.24 -0.31
CA GLY A 45 -7.16 10.98 -0.40
C GLY A 45 -6.58 11.07 -1.82
N SER A 46 -5.24 11.00 -1.92
CA SER A 46 -4.49 11.09 -3.19
C SER A 46 -4.39 9.76 -3.96
N ARG A 47 -5.22 8.76 -3.63
CA ARG A 47 -5.20 7.46 -4.30
C ARG A 47 -5.69 7.60 -5.74
N ALA A 48 -4.93 7.04 -6.68
CA ALA A 48 -5.28 7.04 -8.10
C ALA A 48 -6.57 6.25 -8.35
N LYS A 49 -7.59 6.94 -8.88
CA LYS A 49 -8.83 6.34 -9.37
C LYS A 49 -8.69 6.10 -10.85
N HIS A 50 -8.37 4.86 -11.20
CA HIS A 50 -8.02 4.49 -12.58
C HIS A 50 -9.19 4.63 -13.57
N PHE A 51 -10.42 4.75 -13.05
CA PHE A 51 -11.64 4.97 -13.82
C PHE A 51 -12.00 6.46 -14.01
N ASP A 52 -11.29 7.38 -13.35
CA ASP A 52 -11.52 8.81 -13.53
C ASP A 52 -10.87 9.28 -14.84
N VAL A 53 -11.65 9.93 -15.71
CA VAL A 53 -11.19 10.39 -17.02
C VAL A 53 -9.98 11.32 -16.90
N GLU A 54 -10.00 12.24 -15.93
CA GLU A 54 -8.91 13.18 -15.67
C GLU A 54 -7.59 12.46 -15.32
N PHE A 55 -7.66 11.35 -14.58
CA PHE A 55 -6.48 10.55 -14.25
C PHE A 55 -5.90 9.85 -15.48
N VAL A 56 -6.77 9.30 -16.34
CA VAL A 56 -6.36 8.64 -17.58
C VAL A 56 -5.66 9.62 -18.52
N GLU A 57 -6.24 10.80 -18.72
CA GLU A 57 -5.63 11.87 -19.54
C GLU A 57 -4.27 12.29 -19.00
N MET A 58 -4.16 12.48 -17.68
CA MET A 58 -2.89 12.82 -17.03
C MET A 58 -1.81 11.76 -17.30
N CYS A 59 -2.14 10.47 -17.19
CA CYS A 59 -1.20 9.38 -17.46
C CYS A 59 -0.72 9.39 -18.91
N LEU A 60 -1.61 9.57 -19.88
CA LEU A 60 -1.28 9.58 -21.31
C LEU A 60 -0.47 10.80 -21.72
N ALA A 61 -0.67 11.93 -21.05
CA ALA A 61 0.09 13.16 -21.31
C ALA A 61 1.55 13.09 -20.83
N LYS A 62 1.91 12.11 -19.97
CA LYS A 62 3.29 11.98 -19.48
C LYS A 62 4.20 11.32 -20.52
N LYS A 63 5.05 12.14 -21.15
CA LYS A 63 6.23 11.66 -21.88
C LYS A 63 7.36 11.33 -20.91
N ILE A 64 7.90 10.11 -21.01
CA ILE A 64 9.04 9.64 -20.19
C ILE A 64 10.36 9.59 -20.97
N HIS A 65 10.31 9.95 -22.25
CA HIS A 65 11.42 10.16 -23.17
C HIS A 65 10.97 11.18 -24.23
N ASP A 66 11.94 11.75 -24.96
CA ASP A 66 11.67 12.61 -26.11
C ASP A 66 11.02 11.85 -27.27
#